data_AF-A0AAJ6VY70-F1
#
_entry.id   AF-A0AAJ6VY70-F1
#
_cell.length_a   1.000
_cell.length_b   1.000
_cell.length_c   1.000
_cell.angle_alpha   90.00
_cell.angle_beta   90.00
_cell.angle_gamma   90.00
#
_symmetry.space_group_name_H-M   'P 1'
#
loop_
_entity.id
_entity.type
_entity.pdbx_description
1 polymer ?
#
loop_
_entity_poly.entity_id
_entity_poly.type
_entity_poly.pdbx_seq_one_letter_code
_entity_poly.pdbx_strand_id
1 'polypeptide(L)'
;MSSDQKSAEGTALQQMRQDDQFFCSLINTIPAKFYFDQDTVKEIREKILETTESALGGSQRFGKLGQAGKHRFAKLNPAINKSVLRILEEVDAEEKGKRQKQNKKIKKDRLTLLSKQGTLHSPALDRASSIEALQQSLRQKIEKMKSGRDLEQIRARREIEKLRQQKNKRGTGNQMKGGKAKTEGSMEVDPVTPPANSKSKAVFNSEGKMVFSKFDFSNNGAPDAPIANNKALKKMTNVKGLKGYKKQLEFVEEKQKKLEELKESDPNKAAEIEEKAAWLDAIDKSKGIKKKNDPEMLRKSIKKREKLKERSRKKWADRQDTVRKQQDERQAKRKANLQARREQKVSHKLKKLSKKGRVLNVPGF
;
A
#
# COMPACT_ATOMS: atom_id res chain seq x y z
N MET A 1 -37.46 47.74 16.79
CA MET A 1 -37.18 46.30 16.96
C MET A 1 -36.56 45.65 15.70
N SER A 2 -35.76 46.36 14.89
CA SER A 2 -35.28 45.84 13.59
C SER A 2 -33.75 45.60 13.53
N SER A 3 -33.02 45.84 14.62
CA SER A 3 -31.55 45.78 14.62
C SER A 3 -30.99 44.44 15.13
N ASP A 4 -31.71 43.73 16.01
CA ASP A 4 -31.24 42.47 16.61
C ASP A 4 -31.47 41.24 15.72
N GLN A 5 -32.43 41.27 14.79
CA GLN A 5 -32.65 40.14 13.87
C GLN A 5 -31.57 40.04 12.79
N LYS A 6 -30.95 41.17 12.38
CA LYS A 6 -29.87 41.17 11.37
C LYS A 6 -28.55 40.61 11.90
N SER A 7 -28.28 40.72 13.21
CA SER A 7 -27.05 40.13 13.79
C SER A 7 -27.16 38.61 13.94
N ALA A 8 -28.35 38.09 14.27
CA ALA A 8 -28.63 36.66 14.37
C ALA A 8 -28.55 35.94 13.00
N GLU A 9 -29.08 36.55 11.93
CA GLU A 9 -28.98 36.00 10.56
C GLU A 9 -27.53 35.96 10.05
N GLY A 10 -26.72 36.99 10.35
CA GLY A 10 -25.30 37.01 10.04
C GLY A 10 -24.51 35.92 10.76
N THR A 11 -24.89 35.62 12.00
CA THR A 11 -24.28 34.58 12.83
C THR A 11 -24.64 33.18 12.32
N ALA A 12 -25.90 32.95 11.90
CA ALA A 12 -26.33 31.66 11.36
C ALA A 12 -25.59 31.30 10.05
N LEU A 13 -25.44 32.24 9.12
CA LEU A 13 -24.66 32.02 7.89
C LEU A 13 -23.16 31.80 8.16
N GLN A 14 -22.63 32.41 9.22
CA GLN A 14 -21.26 32.17 9.65
C GLN A 14 -21.11 30.76 10.25
N GLN A 15 -22.07 30.33 11.08
CA GLN A 15 -22.10 28.98 11.64
C GLN A 15 -22.21 27.92 10.54
N MET A 16 -23.13 28.10 9.59
CA MET A 16 -23.27 27.17 8.45
C MET A 16 -21.98 27.04 7.64
N ARG A 17 -21.24 28.14 7.44
CA ARG A 17 -19.94 28.09 6.77
C ARG A 17 -18.88 27.38 7.59
N GLN A 18 -18.90 27.51 8.91
CA GLN A 18 -17.99 26.79 9.80
C GLN A 18 -18.30 25.29 9.79
N ASP A 19 -19.57 24.93 9.85
CA ASP A 19 -20.03 23.55 9.79
C ASP A 19 -19.66 22.91 8.44
N ASP A 20 -19.90 23.62 7.32
CA ASP A 20 -19.50 23.16 5.98
C ASP A 20 -17.98 22.95 5.86
N GLN A 21 -17.18 23.90 6.37
CA GLN A 21 -15.72 23.76 6.44
C GLN A 21 -15.30 22.56 7.30
N PHE A 22 -15.97 22.35 8.42
CA PHE A 22 -15.72 21.21 9.31
C PHE A 22 -16.02 19.88 8.59
N PHE A 23 -17.18 19.72 7.95
CA PHE A 23 -17.51 18.51 7.20
C PHE A 23 -16.56 18.30 6.01
N CYS A 24 -16.18 19.36 5.31
CA CYS A 24 -15.18 19.30 4.25
C CYS A 24 -13.82 18.80 4.78
N SER A 25 -13.40 19.28 5.96
CA SER A 25 -12.17 18.83 6.61
C SER A 25 -12.21 17.35 7.02
N LEU A 26 -13.38 16.88 7.48
CA LEU A 26 -13.59 15.50 7.87
C LEU A 26 -13.47 14.56 6.66
N ILE A 27 -14.10 14.94 5.54
CA ILE A 27 -14.02 14.20 4.27
C ILE A 27 -12.57 14.11 3.77
N ASN A 28 -11.79 15.19 3.92
CA ASN A 28 -10.39 15.20 3.51
C ASN A 28 -9.47 14.33 4.39
N THR A 29 -9.88 14.00 5.61
CA THR A 29 -9.10 13.18 6.54
C THR A 29 -9.14 11.71 6.16
N ILE A 30 -10.25 11.27 5.57
CA ILE A 30 -10.41 9.88 5.14
C ILE A 30 -9.74 9.70 3.77
N PRO A 31 -8.88 8.68 3.59
CA PRO A 31 -8.20 8.45 2.31
C PRO A 31 -9.18 8.23 1.15
N ALA A 32 -8.87 8.82 -0.01
CA ALA A 32 -9.66 8.68 -1.25
C ALA A 32 -9.99 7.22 -1.63
N LYS A 33 -9.13 6.26 -1.24
CA LYS A 33 -9.36 4.83 -1.46
C LYS A 33 -10.71 4.31 -0.94
N PHE A 34 -11.28 4.94 0.09
CA PHE A 34 -12.53 4.49 0.71
C PHE A 34 -13.79 5.11 0.10
N TYR A 35 -13.66 6.19 -0.68
CA TYR A 35 -14.79 6.85 -1.34
C TYR A 35 -14.99 6.38 -2.78
N PHE A 36 -13.93 5.88 -3.41
CA PHE A 36 -13.91 5.56 -4.83
C PHE A 36 -13.82 4.06 -5.09
N ASP A 37 -14.39 3.62 -6.21
CA ASP A 37 -14.31 2.24 -6.70
C ASP A 37 -12.86 1.81 -6.98
N GLN A 38 -12.61 0.50 -6.98
CA GLN A 38 -11.26 -0.03 -7.16
C GLN A 38 -10.58 0.44 -8.45
N ASP A 39 -11.34 0.63 -9.53
CA ASP A 39 -10.81 1.05 -10.81
C ASP A 39 -10.45 2.54 -10.80
N THR A 40 -11.33 3.40 -10.27
CA THR A 40 -11.01 4.81 -10.03
C THR A 40 -9.83 5.00 -9.07
N VAL A 41 -9.67 4.13 -8.07
CA VAL A 41 -8.50 4.15 -7.18
C VAL A 41 -7.20 3.79 -7.92
N LYS A 42 -7.25 2.90 -8.91
CA LYS A 42 -6.09 2.60 -9.76
C LYS A 42 -5.73 3.81 -10.62
N GLU A 43 -6.73 4.43 -11.27
CA GLU A 43 -6.52 5.64 -12.08
C GLU A 43 -5.91 6.78 -11.25
N ILE A 44 -6.41 7.02 -10.04
CA ILE A 44 -5.85 8.04 -9.13
C ILE A 44 -4.39 7.72 -8.81
N ARG A 45 -4.05 6.45 -8.58
CA ARG A 45 -2.66 6.03 -8.30
C ARG A 45 -1.76 6.23 -9.52
N GLU A 46 -2.24 5.90 -10.71
CA GLU A 46 -1.50 6.11 -11.96
C GLU A 46 -1.26 7.60 -12.20
N LYS A 47 -2.27 8.45 -12.06
CA LYS A 47 -2.12 9.92 -12.12
C LYS A 47 -1.10 10.44 -11.10
N ILE A 48 -1.11 9.93 -9.87
CA ILE A 48 -0.09 10.27 -8.86
C ILE A 48 1.30 9.86 -9.32
N LEU A 49 1.47 8.66 -9.89
CA LEU A 49 2.77 8.23 -10.40
C LEU A 49 3.24 9.12 -11.56
N GLU A 50 2.40 9.37 -12.56
CA GLU A 50 2.73 10.21 -13.72
C GLU A 50 3.13 11.64 -13.32
N THR A 51 2.36 12.26 -12.43
CA THR A 51 2.66 13.60 -11.91
C THR A 51 3.94 13.61 -11.07
N THR A 52 4.22 12.55 -10.31
CA THR A 52 5.50 12.44 -9.59
C THR A 52 6.68 12.29 -10.52
N GLU A 53 6.55 11.48 -11.57
CA GLU A 53 7.61 11.28 -12.54
C GLU A 53 7.86 12.54 -13.35
N SER A 54 6.80 13.27 -13.72
CA SER A 54 6.90 14.58 -14.36
C SER A 54 7.58 15.61 -13.46
N ALA A 55 7.18 15.69 -12.17
CA ALA A 55 7.76 16.62 -11.21
C ALA A 55 9.23 16.30 -10.87
N LEU A 56 9.59 15.01 -10.79
CA LEU A 56 10.94 14.56 -10.48
C LEU A 56 11.85 14.55 -11.71
N GLY A 57 11.30 14.29 -12.89
CA GLY A 57 12.01 14.23 -14.18
C GLY A 57 12.64 15.56 -14.60
N GLY A 58 12.09 16.68 -14.14
CA GLY A 58 12.69 18.01 -14.34
C GLY A 58 13.93 18.30 -13.49
N SER A 59 14.27 17.46 -12.50
CA SER A 59 15.37 17.73 -11.56
C SER A 59 16.48 16.68 -11.60
N GLN A 60 17.68 17.13 -12.00
CA GLN A 60 18.92 16.34 -11.99
C GLN A 60 19.27 15.74 -10.61
N ARG A 61 18.79 16.37 -9.51
CA ARG A 61 19.04 15.91 -8.13
C ARG A 61 18.08 14.82 -7.68
N PHE A 62 16.84 14.84 -8.17
CA PHE A 62 15.80 13.92 -7.73
C PHE A 62 15.58 12.71 -8.66
N GLY A 63 16.14 12.75 -9.89
CA GLY A 63 16.09 11.62 -10.83
C GLY A 63 16.76 10.32 -10.33
N LYS A 64 17.61 10.39 -9.29
CA LYS A 64 18.27 9.22 -8.67
C LYS A 64 17.52 8.64 -7.46
N LEU A 65 16.34 9.17 -7.08
CA LEU A 65 15.57 8.60 -5.98
C LEU A 65 15.01 7.23 -6.38
N GLY A 66 15.29 6.22 -5.54
CA GLY A 66 14.63 4.92 -5.64
C GLY A 66 13.12 5.03 -5.40
N GLN A 67 12.38 3.98 -5.75
CA GLN A 67 10.90 3.98 -5.70
C GLN A 67 10.32 4.42 -4.34
N ALA A 68 10.91 3.97 -3.23
CA ALA A 68 10.48 4.38 -1.90
C ALA A 68 10.64 5.91 -1.66
N GLY A 69 11.66 6.52 -2.25
CA GLY A 69 11.86 7.97 -2.21
C GLY A 69 10.80 8.71 -3.03
N LYS A 70 10.49 8.21 -4.24
CA LYS A 70 9.43 8.75 -5.09
C LYS A 70 8.06 8.69 -4.39
N HIS A 71 7.72 7.57 -3.76
CA HIS A 71 6.47 7.44 -3.00
C HIS A 71 6.39 8.38 -1.80
N ARG A 72 7.51 8.62 -1.09
CA ARG A 72 7.55 9.59 0.01
C ARG A 72 7.37 11.02 -0.50
N PHE A 73 8.01 11.37 -1.60
CA PHE A 73 7.82 12.66 -2.27
C PHE A 73 6.37 12.84 -2.70
N ALA A 74 5.77 11.85 -3.37
CA ALA A 74 4.37 11.87 -3.77
C ALA A 74 3.43 12.11 -2.59
N LYS A 75 3.64 11.37 -1.49
CA LYS A 75 2.78 11.40 -0.31
C LYS A 75 2.84 12.74 0.43
N LEU A 76 4.01 13.39 0.46
CA LEU A 76 4.25 14.62 1.21
C LEU A 76 3.95 15.90 0.40
N ASN A 77 3.78 15.80 -0.92
CA ASN A 77 3.47 16.96 -1.74
C ASN A 77 1.96 17.11 -1.94
N PRO A 78 1.33 18.20 -1.45
CA PRO A 78 -0.12 18.41 -1.55
C PRO A 78 -0.59 18.68 -2.99
N ALA A 79 0.31 19.08 -3.89
CA ALA A 79 -0.01 19.24 -5.32
C ALA A 79 -0.19 17.88 -6.03
N ILE A 80 0.49 16.85 -5.53
CA ILE A 80 0.50 15.50 -6.12
C ILE A 80 -0.55 14.63 -5.43
N ASN A 81 -0.46 14.52 -4.11
CA ASN A 81 -1.43 13.77 -3.31
C ASN A 81 -2.60 14.68 -2.94
N LYS A 82 -3.58 14.77 -3.84
CA LYS A 82 -4.76 15.61 -3.72
C LYS A 82 -5.75 15.04 -2.70
N SER A 83 -6.47 15.91 -2.01
CA SER A 83 -7.56 15.52 -1.10
C SER A 83 -8.80 15.06 -1.89
N VAL A 84 -9.72 14.37 -1.23
CA VAL A 84 -10.93 13.81 -1.85
C VAL A 84 -11.76 14.89 -2.54
N LEU A 85 -12.01 16.01 -1.87
CA LEU A 85 -12.78 17.13 -2.43
C LEU A 85 -12.08 17.74 -3.65
N ARG A 86 -10.76 17.89 -3.60
CA ARG A 86 -9.98 18.43 -4.72
C ARG A 86 -10.03 17.52 -5.94
N ILE A 87 -10.12 16.21 -5.74
CA ILE A 87 -10.30 15.24 -6.83
C ILE A 87 -11.70 15.41 -7.45
N LEU A 88 -12.74 15.59 -6.65
CA LEU A 88 -14.10 15.86 -7.15
C LEU A 88 -14.17 17.15 -7.95
N GLU A 89 -13.60 18.24 -7.43
CA GLU A 89 -13.56 19.55 -8.13
C GLU A 89 -12.85 19.46 -9.48
N GLU A 90 -11.76 18.70 -9.57
CA GLU A 90 -11.02 18.50 -10.82
C GLU A 90 -11.83 17.69 -11.83
N VAL A 91 -12.51 16.63 -11.38
CA VAL A 91 -13.41 15.84 -12.24
C VAL A 91 -14.56 16.71 -12.76
N ASP A 92 -15.19 17.49 -11.89
CA ASP A 92 -16.26 18.42 -12.27
C ASP A 92 -15.77 19.46 -13.29
N ALA A 93 -14.56 19.99 -13.11
CA ALA A 93 -13.95 20.93 -14.03
C ALA A 93 -13.62 20.28 -15.39
N GLU A 94 -13.09 19.05 -15.40
CA GLU A 94 -12.83 18.27 -16.61
C GLU A 94 -14.13 18.02 -17.39
N GLU A 95 -15.22 17.65 -16.70
CA GLU A 95 -16.52 17.41 -17.30
C GLU A 95 -17.13 18.70 -17.88
N LYS A 96 -17.11 19.80 -17.13
CA LYS A 96 -17.54 21.11 -17.63
C LYS A 96 -16.74 21.52 -18.87
N GLY A 97 -15.43 21.30 -18.87
CA GLY A 97 -14.56 21.55 -20.02
C GLY A 97 -14.93 20.71 -21.25
N LYS A 98 -15.20 19.42 -21.07
CA LYS A 98 -15.66 18.52 -22.16
C LYS A 98 -17.00 19.00 -22.73
N ARG A 99 -17.96 19.35 -21.89
CA ARG A 99 -19.28 19.89 -22.29
C ARG A 99 -19.15 21.19 -23.09
N GLN A 100 -18.29 22.11 -22.65
CA GLN A 100 -18.03 23.36 -23.39
C GLN A 100 -17.42 23.11 -24.76
N LYS A 101 -16.43 22.20 -24.86
CA LYS A 101 -15.82 21.84 -26.15
C LYS A 101 -16.83 21.21 -27.11
N GLN A 102 -17.68 20.31 -26.62
CA GLN A 102 -18.77 19.72 -27.40
C GLN A 102 -19.73 20.80 -27.90
N ASN A 103 -20.17 21.72 -27.05
CA ASN A 103 -21.06 22.82 -27.45
C ASN A 103 -20.41 23.74 -28.49
N LYS A 104 -19.12 24.06 -28.37
CA LYS A 104 -18.39 24.83 -29.38
C LYS A 104 -18.30 24.08 -30.72
N LYS A 105 -18.07 22.76 -30.69
CA LYS A 105 -18.05 21.92 -31.89
C LYS A 105 -19.42 21.88 -32.57
N ILE A 106 -20.50 21.66 -31.81
CA ILE A 106 -21.87 21.69 -32.32
C ILE A 106 -22.21 23.03 -32.97
N LYS A 107 -21.82 24.15 -32.33
CA LYS A 107 -22.00 25.49 -32.92
C LYS A 107 -21.21 25.68 -34.21
N LYS A 108 -19.96 25.21 -34.27
CA LYS A 108 -19.12 25.25 -35.48
C LYS A 108 -19.71 24.40 -36.61
N ASP A 109 -20.14 23.19 -36.30
CA ASP A 109 -20.73 22.26 -37.28
C ASP A 109 -22.07 22.80 -37.81
N ARG A 110 -22.89 23.46 -36.96
CA ARG A 110 -24.09 24.18 -37.41
C ARG A 110 -23.75 25.33 -38.35
N LEU A 111 -22.72 26.11 -38.04
CA LEU A 111 -22.29 27.24 -38.87
C LEU A 111 -21.77 26.77 -40.24
N THR A 112 -21.01 25.67 -40.29
CA THR A 112 -20.50 25.12 -41.56
C THR A 112 -21.60 24.46 -42.40
N LEU A 113 -22.61 23.85 -41.77
CA LEU A 113 -23.80 23.37 -42.48
C LEU A 113 -24.60 24.52 -43.09
N LEU A 114 -24.76 25.62 -42.36
CA LEU A 114 -25.47 26.81 -42.85
C LEU A 114 -24.70 27.51 -43.98
N SER A 115 -23.35 27.53 -43.93
CA SER A 115 -22.54 28.08 -45.01
C SER A 115 -22.44 27.17 -46.24
N LYS A 116 -22.56 25.84 -46.07
CA LYS A 116 -22.65 24.89 -47.19
C LYS A 116 -24.01 24.93 -47.89
N GLN A 117 -25.05 25.40 -47.21
CA GLN A 117 -26.30 25.83 -47.85
C GLN A 117 -26.18 27.25 -48.42
N GLY A 118 -25.07 27.52 -49.12
CA GLY A 118 -24.93 28.72 -49.93
C GLY A 118 -26.06 28.81 -50.96
N THR A 119 -26.74 29.95 -50.93
CA THR A 119 -27.56 30.58 -51.99
C THR A 119 -28.50 29.65 -52.76
N LEU A 120 -29.79 29.80 -52.49
CA LEU A 120 -30.93 29.28 -53.26
C LEU A 120 -30.99 29.89 -54.68
N HIS A 121 -30.06 29.52 -55.53
CA HIS A 121 -30.28 29.51 -56.98
C HIS A 121 -29.51 28.33 -57.58
N SER A 122 -30.18 27.18 -57.57
CA SER A 122 -29.70 25.97 -58.23
C SER A 122 -30.53 25.77 -59.50
N PRO A 123 -29.91 25.66 -60.69
CA PRO A 123 -30.61 25.32 -61.94
C PRO A 123 -31.23 23.90 -61.92
N ALA A 124 -31.09 23.16 -60.81
CA ALA A 124 -31.80 21.89 -60.60
C ALA A 124 -33.23 22.08 -60.09
N LEU A 125 -33.56 23.20 -59.45
CA LEU A 125 -34.97 23.56 -59.17
C LEU A 125 -35.71 23.93 -60.46
N ASP A 126 -34.99 24.46 -61.46
CA ASP A 126 -35.51 24.79 -62.79
C ASP A 126 -35.65 23.57 -63.73
N ARG A 127 -35.01 22.45 -63.39
CA ARG A 127 -35.01 21.21 -64.21
C ARG A 127 -35.99 20.12 -63.77
N ALA A 128 -36.60 20.23 -62.60
CA ALA A 128 -37.59 19.25 -62.15
C ALA A 128 -39.00 19.73 -62.53
N SER A 129 -39.37 19.58 -63.79
CA SER A 129 -40.65 20.03 -64.34
C SER A 129 -41.87 19.19 -63.95
N SER A 130 -41.73 18.12 -63.16
CA SER A 130 -42.87 17.32 -62.66
C SER A 130 -42.56 16.61 -61.33
N ILE A 131 -43.56 16.62 -60.44
CA ILE A 131 -43.55 15.96 -59.11
C ILE A 131 -43.28 14.45 -59.24
N GLU A 132 -43.71 13.80 -60.33
CA GLU A 132 -43.51 12.36 -60.52
C GLU A 132 -42.03 11.99 -60.69
N ALA A 133 -41.26 12.81 -61.43
CA ALA A 133 -39.82 12.59 -61.60
C ALA A 133 -39.07 12.67 -60.26
N LEU A 134 -39.54 13.54 -59.36
CA LEU A 134 -38.99 13.69 -58.02
C LEU A 134 -39.31 12.46 -57.14
N GLN A 135 -40.54 11.96 -57.21
CA GLN A 135 -40.95 10.76 -56.47
C GLN A 135 -40.21 9.50 -56.95
N GLN A 136 -39.99 9.36 -58.26
CA GLN A 136 -39.23 8.25 -58.82
C GLN A 136 -37.75 8.30 -58.41
N SER A 137 -37.14 9.48 -58.42
CA SER A 137 -35.76 9.69 -57.93
C SER A 137 -35.63 9.36 -56.44
N LEU A 138 -36.61 9.75 -55.62
CA LEU A 138 -36.66 9.42 -54.20
C LEU A 138 -36.73 7.90 -53.96
N ARG A 139 -37.58 7.19 -54.70
CA ARG A 139 -37.72 5.73 -54.61
C ARG A 139 -36.41 5.01 -54.98
N GLN A 140 -35.77 5.41 -56.08
CA GLN A 140 -34.46 4.86 -56.48
C GLN A 140 -33.37 5.13 -55.44
N LYS A 141 -33.40 6.30 -54.79
CA LYS A 141 -32.46 6.63 -53.71
C LYS A 141 -32.69 5.77 -52.46
N ILE A 142 -33.96 5.51 -52.11
CA ILE A 142 -34.32 4.64 -50.98
C ILE A 142 -33.90 3.19 -51.25
N GLU A 143 -34.08 2.67 -52.46
CA GLU A 143 -33.66 1.30 -52.81
C GLU A 143 -32.14 1.13 -52.76
N LYS A 144 -31.36 2.06 -53.32
CA LYS A 144 -29.89 2.04 -53.22
C LYS A 144 -29.39 2.07 -51.78
N MET A 145 -30.13 2.70 -50.87
CA MET A 145 -29.79 2.75 -49.44
C MET A 145 -30.25 1.50 -48.66
N LYS A 146 -31.12 0.67 -49.23
CA LYS A 146 -31.59 -0.59 -48.66
C LYS A 146 -30.72 -1.77 -49.10
N SER A 147 -30.23 -1.79 -50.34
CA SER A 147 -29.40 -2.89 -50.86
C SER A 147 -28.00 -3.00 -50.22
N GLY A 148 -27.52 -1.96 -49.52
CA GLY A 148 -26.20 -1.94 -48.87
C GLY A 148 -26.17 -2.33 -47.38
N ARG A 149 -27.29 -2.78 -46.79
CA ARG A 149 -27.34 -3.17 -45.37
C ARG A 149 -27.79 -4.61 -45.23
N ASP A 150 -26.82 -5.51 -45.10
CA ASP A 150 -27.07 -6.91 -44.72
C ASP A 150 -27.46 -6.97 -43.23
N LEU A 151 -28.74 -6.67 -42.97
CA LEU A 151 -29.35 -6.64 -41.64
C LEU A 151 -29.31 -8.02 -40.96
N GLU A 152 -29.20 -9.08 -41.75
CA GLU A 152 -29.17 -10.47 -41.29
C GLU A 152 -27.80 -10.82 -40.71
N GLN A 153 -26.71 -10.42 -41.37
CA GLN A 153 -25.35 -10.53 -40.81
C GLN A 153 -25.18 -9.73 -39.52
N ILE A 154 -25.79 -8.54 -39.41
CA ILE A 154 -25.70 -7.71 -38.20
C ILE A 154 -26.46 -8.38 -37.02
N ARG A 155 -27.59 -9.03 -37.29
CA ARG A 155 -28.35 -9.79 -36.28
C ARG A 155 -27.59 -11.03 -35.84
N ALA A 156 -27.07 -11.82 -36.79
CA ALA A 156 -26.26 -13.00 -36.52
C ALA A 156 -25.02 -12.67 -35.66
N ARG A 157 -24.33 -11.57 -35.96
CA ARG A 157 -23.16 -11.13 -35.18
C ARG A 157 -23.50 -10.76 -33.73
N ARG A 158 -24.65 -10.10 -33.49
CA ARG A 158 -25.11 -9.78 -32.13
C ARG A 158 -25.50 -11.01 -31.33
N GLU A 159 -26.05 -12.03 -31.99
CA GLU A 159 -26.48 -13.27 -31.34
C GLU A 159 -25.29 -14.12 -30.89
N ILE A 160 -24.26 -14.22 -31.74
CA ILE A 160 -22.97 -14.86 -31.40
C ILE A 160 -22.31 -14.16 -30.20
N GLU A 161 -22.34 -12.82 -30.17
CA GLU A 161 -21.74 -12.05 -29.08
C GLU A 161 -22.47 -12.24 -27.74
N LYS A 162 -23.81 -12.33 -27.76
CA LYS A 162 -24.61 -12.65 -26.56
C LYS A 162 -24.31 -14.05 -26.01
N LEU A 163 -24.19 -15.06 -26.88
CA LEU A 163 -23.82 -16.42 -26.50
C LEU A 163 -22.42 -16.48 -25.85
N ARG A 164 -21.46 -15.74 -26.40
CA ARG A 164 -20.10 -15.66 -25.86
C ARG A 164 -20.07 -15.03 -24.45
N GLN A 165 -20.86 -13.98 -24.22
CA GLN A 165 -20.97 -13.35 -22.89
C GLN A 165 -21.62 -14.28 -21.85
N GLN A 166 -22.62 -15.08 -22.26
CA GLN A 166 -23.28 -16.03 -21.37
C GLN A 166 -22.35 -17.18 -20.96
N LYS A 167 -21.50 -17.65 -21.88
CA LYS A 167 -20.51 -18.72 -21.61
C LYS A 167 -19.41 -18.24 -20.65
N ASN A 168 -18.95 -16.99 -20.78
CA ASN A 168 -17.98 -16.41 -19.84
C ASN A 168 -18.54 -16.22 -18.43
N LYS A 169 -19.83 -15.86 -18.27
CA LYS A 169 -20.47 -15.76 -16.94
C LYS A 169 -20.61 -17.10 -16.22
N ARG A 170 -20.71 -18.22 -16.94
CA ARG A 170 -20.78 -19.57 -16.35
C ARG A 170 -19.40 -20.16 -16.01
N GLY A 171 -18.34 -19.74 -16.71
CA GLY A 171 -16.97 -20.22 -16.49
C GLY A 171 -16.24 -19.62 -15.27
N THR A 172 -16.69 -18.47 -14.75
CA THR A 172 -16.01 -17.77 -13.64
C THR A 172 -16.75 -17.89 -12.30
N GLY A 173 -17.77 -18.75 -12.21
CA GLY A 173 -18.67 -18.84 -11.05
C GLY A 173 -18.32 -19.89 -9.98
N ASN A 174 -17.25 -20.68 -10.12
CA ASN A 174 -17.01 -21.82 -9.24
C ASN A 174 -15.65 -21.86 -8.52
N GLN A 175 -15.03 -20.70 -8.26
CA GLN A 175 -13.93 -20.59 -7.30
C GLN A 175 -13.99 -19.25 -6.56
N MET A 176 -14.91 -19.11 -5.59
CA MET A 176 -14.78 -18.19 -4.45
C MET A 176 -15.97 -18.44 -3.51
N LYS A 177 -15.89 -19.50 -2.70
CA LYS A 177 -16.76 -19.67 -1.53
C LYS A 177 -15.90 -20.16 -0.37
N GLY A 178 -15.57 -19.27 0.57
CA GLY A 178 -14.82 -19.63 1.77
C GLY A 178 -14.17 -18.47 2.52
N GLY A 179 -14.94 -17.44 2.89
CA GLY A 179 -14.44 -16.35 3.73
C GLY A 179 -15.56 -15.64 4.48
N LYS A 180 -16.11 -16.27 5.52
CA LYS A 180 -16.99 -15.62 6.49
C LYS A 180 -16.14 -14.69 7.37
N ALA A 181 -16.31 -13.38 7.25
CA ALA A 181 -15.92 -12.40 8.26
C ALA A 181 -17.16 -12.06 9.09
N LYS A 182 -17.11 -12.38 10.38
CA LYS A 182 -18.06 -11.93 11.38
C LYS A 182 -17.41 -10.83 12.21
N THR A 183 -18.17 -9.75 12.36
CA THR A 183 -18.40 -9.03 13.62
C THR A 183 -17.36 -7.98 14.07
N GLU A 184 -17.78 -6.73 13.86
CA GLU A 184 -17.83 -5.59 14.80
C GLU A 184 -16.56 -4.92 15.31
N GLY A 185 -16.52 -3.61 15.03
CA GLY A 185 -15.79 -2.63 15.82
C GLY A 185 -16.79 -1.64 16.41
N SER A 186 -16.99 -1.71 17.73
CA SER A 186 -17.27 -0.53 18.56
C SER A 186 -15.93 -0.08 19.14
N MET A 187 -15.55 1.17 18.83
CA MET A 187 -14.37 1.79 19.40
C MET A 187 -14.78 3.18 19.87
N GLU A 188 -15.07 3.28 21.15
CA GLU A 188 -15.03 4.52 21.91
C GLU A 188 -13.56 4.88 22.18
N VAL A 189 -13.29 6.18 22.13
CA VAL A 189 -11.98 6.83 22.24
C VAL A 189 -11.87 7.38 23.66
N ASP A 190 -10.68 7.30 24.28
CA ASP A 190 -10.02 8.34 25.12
C ASP A 190 -8.83 7.75 25.93
N PRO A 191 -7.96 8.55 26.56
CA PRO A 191 -6.85 9.26 25.93
C PRO A 191 -5.47 8.89 26.56
N VAL A 192 -4.41 9.47 26.00
CA VAL A 192 -3.01 9.31 26.41
C VAL A 192 -2.76 9.77 27.86
N THR A 193 -2.17 8.90 28.69
CA THR A 193 -1.41 9.27 29.91
C THR A 193 -0.13 8.41 30.05
N PRO A 194 0.98 8.96 30.61
CA PRO A 194 2.31 8.33 30.63
C PRO A 194 2.45 7.24 31.74
N PRO A 195 3.49 6.38 31.69
CA PRO A 195 3.48 5.07 32.36
C PRO A 195 3.69 5.16 33.87
N ALA A 196 2.71 4.70 34.65
CA ALA A 196 2.86 4.48 36.08
C ALA A 196 3.30 3.03 36.38
N ASN A 197 4.33 2.91 37.22
CA ASN A 197 4.90 1.68 37.76
C ASN A 197 3.82 0.68 38.24
N SER A 198 3.84 -0.54 37.69
CA SER A 198 2.99 -1.64 38.15
C SER A 198 3.46 -2.15 39.51
N LYS A 199 2.83 -1.68 40.59
CA LYS A 199 2.87 -2.40 41.88
C LYS A 199 2.00 -3.66 41.73
N SER A 200 2.62 -4.83 41.81
CA SER A 200 1.90 -6.12 41.80
C SER A 200 0.99 -6.22 43.03
N LYS A 201 -0.27 -6.61 42.84
CA LYS A 201 -1.21 -6.90 43.93
C LYS A 201 -0.63 -8.00 44.83
N ALA A 202 -0.75 -7.81 46.15
CA ALA A 202 -0.34 -8.80 47.13
C ALA A 202 -1.27 -10.03 47.07
N VAL A 203 -0.67 -11.23 47.14
CA VAL A 203 -1.40 -12.50 47.18
C VAL A 203 -1.62 -12.87 48.64
N PHE A 204 -2.88 -13.12 49.01
CA PHE A 204 -3.29 -13.47 50.36
C PHE A 204 -3.74 -14.94 50.41
N ASN A 205 -3.40 -15.65 51.48
CA ASN A 205 -3.90 -17.01 51.74
C ASN A 205 -5.41 -16.99 52.07
N SER A 206 -6.08 -18.14 52.16
CA SER A 206 -7.48 -18.28 52.60
C SER A 206 -7.76 -17.66 53.97
N GLU A 207 -6.75 -17.54 54.82
CA GLU A 207 -6.79 -16.86 56.13
C GLU A 207 -6.53 -15.34 56.05
N GLY A 208 -6.41 -14.75 54.86
CA GLY A 208 -6.22 -13.30 54.69
C GLY A 208 -4.83 -12.78 55.07
N LYS A 209 -3.82 -13.65 55.18
CA LYS A 209 -2.40 -13.27 55.43
C LYS A 209 -1.62 -13.19 54.12
N MET A 210 -0.78 -12.15 53.97
CA MET A 210 0.02 -11.92 52.77
C MET A 210 1.18 -12.93 52.68
N VAL A 211 1.22 -13.74 51.62
CA VAL A 211 2.24 -14.78 51.46
C VAL A 211 3.18 -14.41 50.31
N PHE A 212 4.49 -14.37 50.59
CA PHE A 212 5.55 -14.03 49.63
C PHE A 212 6.03 -15.23 48.78
N SER A 213 5.31 -16.35 48.80
CA SER A 213 5.64 -17.53 47.99
C SER A 213 5.15 -17.36 46.55
N LYS A 214 6.00 -17.71 45.57
CA LYS A 214 5.70 -17.65 44.13
C LYS A 214 4.86 -18.83 43.62
N PHE A 215 4.48 -19.75 44.50
CA PHE A 215 3.69 -20.93 44.18
C PHE A 215 2.30 -20.78 44.79
N ASP A 216 1.28 -20.84 43.94
CA ASP A 216 -0.13 -20.75 44.32
C ASP A 216 -0.69 -22.17 44.41
N PHE A 217 -1.00 -22.62 45.63
CA PHE A 217 -1.62 -23.92 45.90
C PHE A 217 -3.15 -23.84 45.96
N SER A 218 -3.75 -22.66 45.77
CA SER A 218 -5.22 -22.49 45.83
C SER A 218 -5.97 -23.09 44.63
N ASN A 219 -5.27 -23.74 43.70
CA ASN A 219 -5.89 -24.46 42.59
C ASN A 219 -6.38 -25.86 43.02
N ASN A 220 -7.27 -25.93 44.00
CA ASN A 220 -8.20 -27.06 44.15
C ASN A 220 -9.34 -26.87 43.13
N GLY A 221 -8.99 -26.90 41.85
CA GLY A 221 -9.92 -26.83 40.72
C GLY A 221 -9.97 -28.17 40.03
N ALA A 222 -11.18 -28.72 39.92
CA ALA A 222 -11.56 -29.96 39.25
C ALA A 222 -10.77 -30.30 37.97
N PRO A 223 -10.60 -31.60 37.63
CA PRO A 223 -9.81 -32.07 36.48
C PRO A 223 -10.29 -31.61 35.09
N ASP A 224 -11.39 -30.87 34.97
CA ASP A 224 -12.01 -30.45 33.70
C ASP A 224 -11.89 -28.94 33.38
N ALA A 225 -11.07 -28.16 34.10
CA ALA A 225 -10.85 -26.76 33.74
C ALA A 225 -10.01 -26.63 32.45
N PRO A 226 -10.46 -25.87 31.43
CA PRO A 226 -9.78 -25.79 30.14
C PRO A 226 -8.37 -25.20 30.27
N ILE A 227 -7.41 -25.88 29.65
CA ILE A 227 -5.95 -25.62 29.57
C ILE A 227 -5.61 -24.26 28.89
N ALA A 228 -6.54 -23.31 28.82
CA ALA A 228 -6.38 -22.02 28.15
C ALA A 228 -5.56 -20.99 28.97
N ASN A 229 -5.50 -21.15 30.30
CA ASN A 229 -5.02 -20.13 31.24
C ASN A 229 -3.62 -20.37 31.83
N ASN A 230 -2.96 -21.49 31.48
CA ASN A 230 -1.58 -21.71 31.88
C ASN A 230 -0.60 -20.86 31.05
N LYS A 231 -0.33 -19.63 31.51
CA LYS A 231 0.64 -18.69 30.90
C LYS A 231 2.05 -19.29 30.79
N ALA A 232 2.41 -20.25 31.65
CA ALA A 232 3.69 -20.97 31.58
C ALA A 232 3.79 -21.86 30.32
N LEU A 233 2.73 -22.62 30.01
CA LEU A 233 2.66 -23.48 28.82
C LEU A 233 2.60 -22.64 27.52
N LYS A 234 1.88 -21.52 27.52
CA LYS A 234 1.87 -20.55 26.41
C LYS A 234 3.26 -19.92 26.15
N LYS A 235 4.10 -19.73 27.17
CA LYS A 235 5.47 -19.23 26.98
C LYS A 235 6.40 -20.29 26.40
N MET A 236 6.16 -21.58 26.64
CA MET A 236 6.92 -22.67 26.04
C MET A 236 6.53 -22.92 24.56
N THR A 237 5.24 -22.81 24.23
CA THR A 237 4.75 -23.04 22.86
C THR A 237 4.88 -21.84 21.93
N ASN A 238 4.99 -20.63 22.48
CA ASN A 238 5.01 -19.38 21.70
C ASN A 238 6.40 -18.72 21.64
N VAL A 239 7.48 -19.51 21.64
CA VAL A 239 8.85 -18.97 21.53
C VAL A 239 9.14 -18.63 20.06
N LYS A 240 8.59 -17.50 19.61
CA LYS A 240 8.85 -16.93 18.29
C LYS A 240 10.33 -16.53 18.19
N GLY A 241 11.16 -17.34 17.52
CA GLY A 241 12.56 -16.98 17.32
C GLY A 241 13.51 -18.16 17.16
N LEU A 242 14.77 -17.89 16.84
CA LEU A 242 15.81 -18.92 16.70
C LEU A 242 15.97 -19.74 18.00
N LYS A 243 15.91 -19.07 19.16
CA LYS A 243 16.00 -19.72 20.49
C LYS A 243 14.82 -20.67 20.75
N GLY A 244 13.64 -20.37 20.21
CA GLY A 244 12.48 -21.25 20.33
C GLY A 244 12.58 -22.50 19.49
N TYR A 245 13.04 -22.37 18.23
CA TYR A 245 13.27 -23.54 17.39
C TYR A 245 14.35 -24.47 17.96
N LYS A 246 15.39 -23.93 18.61
CA LYS A 246 16.42 -24.73 19.29
C LYS A 246 15.84 -25.50 20.48
N LYS A 247 15.08 -24.83 21.35
CA LYS A 247 14.39 -25.49 22.48
C LYS A 247 13.37 -26.53 22.04
N GLN A 248 12.64 -26.26 20.96
CA GLN A 248 11.68 -27.22 20.40
C GLN A 248 12.39 -28.46 19.86
N LEU A 249 13.55 -28.27 19.22
CA LEU A 249 14.35 -29.39 18.73
C LEU A 249 14.86 -30.24 19.89
N GLU A 250 15.39 -29.61 20.93
CA GLU A 250 15.84 -30.27 22.16
C GLU A 250 14.70 -31.06 22.82
N PHE A 251 13.51 -30.46 22.96
CA PHE A 251 12.33 -31.15 23.51
C PHE A 251 11.89 -32.37 22.66
N VAL A 252 11.95 -32.24 21.33
CA VAL A 252 11.62 -33.35 20.42
C VAL A 252 12.65 -34.48 20.55
N GLU A 253 13.95 -34.13 20.59
CA GLU A 253 15.04 -35.09 20.74
C GLU A 253 14.98 -35.80 22.10
N GLU A 254 14.70 -35.09 23.19
CA GLU A 254 14.48 -35.69 24.52
C GLU A 254 13.27 -36.62 24.53
N LYS A 255 12.18 -36.24 23.87
CA LYS A 255 10.99 -37.09 23.79
C LYS A 255 11.27 -38.37 23.01
N GLN A 256 12.03 -38.28 21.91
CA GLN A 256 12.44 -39.44 21.12
C GLN A 256 13.32 -40.37 21.94
N LYS A 257 14.34 -39.84 22.63
CA LYS A 257 15.23 -40.63 23.50
C LYS A 257 14.48 -41.37 24.60
N LYS A 258 13.59 -40.68 25.32
CA LYS A 258 12.75 -41.32 26.36
C LYS A 258 11.90 -42.45 25.81
N LEU A 259 11.43 -42.30 24.56
CA LEU A 259 10.61 -43.31 23.91
C LEU A 259 11.45 -44.50 23.45
N GLU A 260 12.67 -44.28 22.97
CA GLU A 260 13.66 -45.33 22.67
C GLU A 260 14.06 -46.11 23.93
N GLU A 261 14.37 -45.42 25.03
CA GLU A 261 14.67 -46.03 26.33
C GLU A 261 13.49 -46.89 26.85
N LEU A 262 12.26 -46.39 26.71
CA LEU A 262 11.05 -47.15 27.07
C LEU A 262 10.82 -48.36 26.17
N LYS A 263 11.18 -48.30 24.88
CA LYS A 263 11.10 -49.45 23.96
C LYS A 263 12.07 -50.56 24.33
N GLU A 264 13.26 -50.20 24.81
CA GLU A 264 14.27 -51.16 25.26
C GLU A 264 13.87 -51.84 26.58
N SER A 265 13.29 -51.09 27.52
CA SER A 265 12.88 -51.65 28.82
C SER A 265 11.53 -52.38 28.75
N ASP A 266 10.49 -51.75 28.17
CA ASP A 266 9.09 -52.20 28.21
C ASP A 266 8.36 -51.91 26.88
N PRO A 267 8.42 -52.82 25.89
CA PRO A 267 7.86 -52.57 24.54
C PRO A 267 6.34 -52.33 24.55
N ASN A 268 5.59 -53.02 25.42
CA ASN A 268 4.14 -52.89 25.50
C ASN A 268 3.70 -51.51 26.00
N LYS A 269 4.39 -50.97 27.03
CA LYS A 269 4.10 -49.63 27.55
C LYS A 269 4.49 -48.55 26.55
N ALA A 270 5.58 -48.75 25.81
CA ALA A 270 5.99 -47.83 24.76
C ALA A 270 4.93 -47.74 23.64
N ALA A 271 4.38 -48.87 23.20
CA ALA A 271 3.31 -48.91 22.19
C ALA A 271 2.05 -48.15 22.67
N GLU A 272 1.61 -48.36 23.92
CA GLU A 272 0.48 -47.62 24.48
C GLU A 272 0.72 -46.10 24.51
N ILE A 273 1.95 -45.66 24.86
CA ILE A 273 2.31 -44.24 24.91
C ILE A 273 2.34 -43.65 23.49
N GLU A 274 2.85 -44.39 22.50
CA GLU A 274 2.82 -44.01 21.09
C GLU A 274 1.39 -43.84 20.57
N GLU A 275 0.51 -44.80 20.86
CA GLU A 275 -0.90 -44.73 20.49
C GLU A 275 -1.60 -43.53 21.14
N LYS A 276 -1.45 -43.36 22.46
CA LYS A 276 -2.00 -42.20 23.19
C LYS A 276 -1.49 -40.89 22.60
N ALA A 277 -0.20 -40.81 22.27
CA ALA A 277 0.39 -39.62 21.65
C ALA A 277 -0.14 -39.36 20.23
N ALA A 278 -0.35 -40.41 19.42
CA ALA A 278 -0.92 -40.32 18.09
C ALA A 278 -2.37 -39.83 18.12
N TRP A 279 -3.18 -40.35 19.04
CA TRP A 279 -4.56 -39.89 19.26
C TRP A 279 -4.62 -38.42 19.71
N LEU A 280 -3.78 -38.02 20.66
CA LEU A 280 -3.69 -36.61 21.07
C LEU A 280 -3.22 -35.70 19.92
N ASP A 281 -2.35 -36.18 19.05
CA ASP A 281 -1.93 -35.44 17.86
C ASP A 281 -3.07 -35.29 16.84
N ALA A 282 -3.85 -36.35 16.61
CA ALA A 282 -5.03 -36.32 15.75
C ALA A 282 -6.11 -35.35 16.28
N ILE A 283 -6.37 -35.37 17.59
CA ILE A 283 -7.31 -34.45 18.25
C ILE A 283 -6.83 -33.00 18.14
N ASP A 284 -5.54 -32.74 18.36
CA ASP A 284 -5.04 -31.36 18.25
C ASP A 284 -5.01 -30.87 16.80
N LYS A 285 -4.76 -31.76 15.83
CA LYS A 285 -4.90 -31.46 14.39
C LYS A 285 -6.35 -31.15 14.03
N SER A 286 -7.34 -31.90 14.54
CA SER A 286 -8.76 -31.63 14.29
C SER A 286 -9.23 -30.31 14.91
N LYS A 287 -8.69 -29.94 16.08
CA LYS A 287 -8.85 -28.61 16.69
C LYS A 287 -8.16 -27.48 15.92
N GLY A 288 -7.35 -27.80 14.89
CA GLY A 288 -6.63 -26.82 14.07
C GLY A 288 -5.28 -26.35 14.65
N ILE A 289 -4.76 -27.01 15.68
CA ILE A 289 -3.47 -26.68 16.31
C ILE A 289 -2.32 -27.24 15.44
N LYS A 290 -1.49 -26.35 14.90
CA LYS A 290 -0.33 -26.71 14.07
C LYS A 290 0.91 -27.00 14.92
N LYS A 291 1.09 -28.27 15.32
CA LYS A 291 2.28 -28.74 16.04
C LYS A 291 3.49 -28.82 15.10
N LYS A 292 4.68 -28.44 15.59
CA LYS A 292 5.96 -28.48 14.85
C LYS A 292 6.93 -29.41 15.58
N ASN A 293 6.77 -30.70 15.36
CA ASN A 293 7.51 -31.72 16.09
C ASN A 293 8.58 -32.42 15.23
N ASP A 294 8.67 -32.14 13.93
CA ASP A 294 9.62 -32.83 13.04
C ASP A 294 11.05 -32.28 13.25
N PRO A 295 12.02 -33.11 13.69
CA PRO A 295 13.37 -32.66 14.02
C PRO A 295 14.10 -32.11 12.79
N GLU A 296 13.94 -32.73 11.63
CA GLU A 296 14.56 -32.25 10.38
C GLU A 296 14.04 -30.88 9.95
N MET A 297 12.72 -30.65 10.03
CA MET A 297 12.14 -29.35 9.69
C MET A 297 12.55 -28.26 10.67
N LEU A 298 12.69 -28.60 11.95
CA LEU A 298 13.22 -27.70 12.98
C LEU A 298 14.67 -27.32 12.69
N ARG A 299 15.54 -28.28 12.37
CA ARG A 299 16.94 -28.04 11.95
C ARG A 299 17.02 -27.15 10.69
N LYS A 300 16.21 -27.43 9.67
CA LYS A 300 16.11 -26.59 8.44
C LYS A 300 15.65 -25.17 8.77
N SER A 301 14.67 -25.02 9.66
CA SER A 301 14.16 -23.72 10.11
C SER A 301 15.21 -22.92 10.89
N ILE A 302 15.99 -23.57 11.75
CA ILE A 302 17.13 -22.98 12.47
C ILE A 302 18.15 -22.43 11.46
N LYS A 303 18.62 -23.28 10.53
CA LYS A 303 19.58 -22.89 9.48
C LYS A 303 19.08 -21.71 8.64
N LYS A 304 17.81 -21.73 8.22
CA LYS A 304 17.22 -20.62 7.44
C LYS A 304 17.24 -19.30 8.21
N ARG A 305 16.95 -19.34 9.51
CA ARG A 305 16.98 -18.14 10.37
C ARG A 305 18.39 -17.66 10.65
N GLU A 306 19.35 -18.56 10.80
CA GLU A 306 20.78 -18.22 10.95
C GLU A 306 21.31 -17.53 9.70
N LYS A 307 21.04 -18.08 8.51
CA LYS A 307 21.37 -17.43 7.22
C LYS A 307 20.72 -16.05 7.09
N LEU A 308 19.47 -15.88 7.54
CA LEU A 308 18.82 -14.57 7.51
C LEU A 308 19.53 -13.55 8.41
N LYS A 309 19.92 -13.97 9.62
CA LYS A 309 20.68 -13.13 10.55
C LYS A 309 22.06 -12.78 9.98
N GLU A 310 22.75 -13.74 9.38
CA GLU A 310 24.04 -13.51 8.73
C GLU A 310 23.94 -12.50 7.59
N ARG A 311 22.94 -12.64 6.70
CA ARG A 311 22.68 -11.65 5.64
C ARG A 311 22.41 -10.26 6.22
N SER A 312 21.66 -10.18 7.31
CA SER A 312 21.39 -8.91 8.00
C SER A 312 22.67 -8.33 8.60
N ARG A 313 23.51 -9.16 9.23
CA ARG A 313 24.81 -8.76 9.80
C ARG A 313 25.74 -8.22 8.71
N LYS A 314 25.88 -8.94 7.59
CA LYS A 314 26.71 -8.52 6.46
C LYS A 314 26.24 -7.18 5.89
N LYS A 315 24.94 -7.04 5.62
CA LYS A 315 24.37 -5.76 5.14
C LYS A 315 24.61 -4.60 6.12
N TRP A 316 24.58 -4.86 7.43
CA TRP A 316 24.87 -3.83 8.42
C TRP A 316 26.35 -3.45 8.41
N ALA A 317 27.25 -4.43 8.37
CA ALA A 317 28.68 -4.20 8.25
C ALA A 317 29.01 -3.40 6.99
N ASP A 318 28.49 -3.81 5.82
CA ASP A 318 28.66 -3.08 4.55
C ASP A 318 28.20 -1.62 4.68
N ARG A 319 27.07 -1.37 5.35
CA ARG A 319 26.58 0.00 5.61
C ARG A 319 27.55 0.78 6.50
N GLN A 320 28.03 0.20 7.59
CA GLN A 320 29.00 0.86 8.46
C GLN A 320 30.29 1.18 7.73
N ASP A 321 30.78 0.28 6.89
CA ASP A 321 31.99 0.48 6.10
C ASP A 321 31.80 1.56 5.04
N THR A 322 30.64 1.61 4.36
CA THR A 322 30.35 2.72 3.44
C THR A 322 30.29 4.07 4.14
N VAL A 323 29.73 4.14 5.35
CA VAL A 323 29.69 5.37 6.15
C VAL A 323 31.10 5.79 6.55
N ARG A 324 31.93 4.86 7.04
CA ARG A 324 33.34 5.12 7.38
C ARG A 324 34.12 5.64 6.17
N LYS A 325 34.05 4.95 5.03
CA LYS A 325 34.69 5.38 3.78
C LYS A 325 34.27 6.79 3.38
N GLN A 326 32.97 7.11 3.44
CA GLN A 326 32.50 8.47 3.14
C GLN A 326 33.01 9.52 4.12
N GLN A 327 33.15 9.19 5.41
CA GLN A 327 33.73 10.09 6.40
C GLN A 327 35.22 10.31 6.11
N ASP A 328 35.97 9.25 5.86
CA ASP A 328 37.40 9.28 5.56
C ASP A 328 37.68 10.05 4.26
N GLU A 329 36.89 9.82 3.21
CA GLU A 329 36.99 10.58 1.95
C GLU A 329 36.76 12.08 2.16
N ARG A 330 35.76 12.47 2.98
CA ARG A 330 35.51 13.89 3.29
C ARG A 330 36.65 14.49 4.10
N GLN A 331 37.19 13.74 5.06
CA GLN A 331 38.33 14.20 5.86
C GLN A 331 39.59 14.31 5.01
N ALA A 332 39.86 13.36 4.12
CA ALA A 332 40.98 13.38 3.18
C ALA A 332 40.89 14.59 2.24
N LYS A 333 39.71 14.85 1.65
CA LYS A 333 39.45 16.04 0.83
C LYS A 333 39.70 17.33 1.61
N ARG A 334 39.26 17.40 2.88
CA ARG A 334 39.52 18.57 3.74
C ARG A 334 41.01 18.76 4.02
N LYS A 335 41.75 17.68 4.31
CA LYS A 335 43.19 17.72 4.54
C LYS A 335 43.94 18.19 3.29
N ALA A 336 43.61 17.64 2.12
CA ALA A 336 44.18 18.05 0.83
C ALA A 336 43.92 19.53 0.54
N ASN A 337 42.68 20.01 0.73
CA ASN A 337 42.36 21.43 0.53
C ASN A 337 43.11 22.36 1.51
N LEU A 338 43.31 21.93 2.77
CA LEU A 338 44.10 22.68 3.75
C LEU A 338 45.59 22.71 3.38
N GLN A 339 46.15 21.59 2.89
CA GLN A 339 47.52 21.51 2.40
C GLN A 339 47.71 22.44 1.19
N ALA A 340 46.84 22.34 0.18
CA ALA A 340 46.87 23.23 -0.99
C ALA A 340 46.80 24.71 -0.59
N ARG A 341 45.97 25.09 0.40
CA ARG A 341 45.94 26.46 0.93
C ARG A 341 47.23 26.88 1.62
N ARG A 342 47.91 25.97 2.35
CA ARG A 342 49.21 26.25 2.96
C ARG A 342 50.28 26.46 1.89
N GLU A 343 50.34 25.57 0.90
CA GLU A 343 51.27 25.65 -0.24
C GLU A 343 51.04 26.92 -1.08
N GLN A 344 49.79 27.29 -1.32
CA GLN A 344 49.45 28.56 -1.98
C GLN A 344 49.94 29.78 -1.18
N LYS A 345 49.81 29.77 0.15
CA LYS A 345 50.34 30.85 1.00
C LYS A 345 51.87 30.92 0.93
N VAL A 346 52.56 29.77 0.98
CA VAL A 346 54.02 29.70 0.88
C VAL A 346 54.49 30.17 -0.49
N SER A 347 53.93 29.63 -1.57
CA SER A 347 54.27 30.03 -2.95
C SER A 347 53.97 31.50 -3.23
N HIS A 348 52.88 32.07 -2.71
CA HIS A 348 52.59 33.49 -2.85
C HIS A 348 53.59 34.37 -2.08
N LYS A 349 54.02 33.95 -0.88
CA LYS A 349 55.12 34.63 -0.16
C LYS A 349 56.42 34.55 -0.95
N LEU A 350 56.78 33.38 -1.47
CA LEU A 350 57.99 33.17 -2.28
C LEU A 350 57.96 34.05 -3.55
N LYS A 351 56.84 34.08 -4.28
CA LYS A 351 56.63 34.96 -5.44
C LYS A 351 56.78 36.43 -5.08
N LYS A 352 56.26 36.88 -3.93
CA LYS A 352 56.42 38.27 -3.45
C LYS A 352 57.87 38.61 -3.13
N LEU A 353 58.61 37.70 -2.50
CA LEU A 353 60.02 37.91 -2.18
C LEU A 353 60.90 37.92 -3.44
N SER A 354 60.63 37.02 -4.40
CA SER A 354 61.27 37.00 -5.72
C SER A 354 61.03 38.30 -6.49
N LYS A 355 59.79 38.81 -6.56
CA LYS A 355 59.48 40.12 -7.17
C LYS A 355 60.21 41.30 -6.53
N LYS A 356 60.57 41.20 -5.24
CA LYS A 356 61.32 42.23 -4.51
C LYS A 356 62.84 42.02 -4.58
N GLY A 357 63.33 41.09 -5.41
CA GLY A 357 64.76 40.78 -5.56
C GLY A 357 65.40 40.13 -4.33
N ARG A 358 64.61 39.72 -3.32
CA ARG A 358 65.11 39.11 -2.07
C ARG A 358 65.29 37.59 -2.15
N VAL A 359 64.96 36.99 -3.29
CA VAL A 359 65.16 35.55 -3.56
C VAL A 359 65.91 35.47 -4.87
N LEU A 360 67.13 34.94 -4.83
CA LEU A 360 67.89 34.56 -6.01
C LEU A 360 67.23 33.31 -6.58
N ASN A 361 66.44 33.47 -7.64
CA ASN A 361 66.09 32.33 -8.49
C ASN A 361 67.39 31.93 -9.19
N VAL A 362 68.08 30.90 -8.68
CA VAL A 362 69.11 30.19 -9.44
C VAL A 362 68.37 29.21 -10.35
N PRO A 363 68.27 29.46 -11.67
CA PRO A 363 67.61 28.54 -12.59
C PRO A 363 68.61 27.44 -12.92
N GLY A 364 68.43 26.25 -12.34
CA GLY A 364 69.26 25.08 -12.64
C GLY A 364 69.73 24.32 -11.41
N PHE A 365 68.80 23.77 -10.64
CA PHE A 365 69.00 22.56 -9.84
C PHE A 365 67.65 21.87 -9.61
#